data_AF-A0A3E1EBR3-F1
#
_entry.id   AF-A0A3E1EBR3-F1
#
_cell.length_a   1.000
_cell.length_b   1.000
_cell.length_c   1.000
_cell.angle_alpha   90.00
_cell.angle_beta   90.00
_cell.angle_gamma   90.00
#
_symmetry.space_group_name_H-M   'P 1'
#
loop_
_entity.id
_entity.type
_entity.pdbx_description
1 polymer ?
#
loop_
_entity_poly.entity_id
_entity_poly.type
_entity_poly.pdbx_seq_one_letter_code
_entity_poly.pdbx_strand_id
1 'polypeptide(L)' 'VHEGESVNISKRGKIIARLVPASGGAEARPRRAKVDIMARLRETWGGRVFTPEQVAAMRADELAQDLG' A
#
# COMPACT_ATOMS: atom_id res chain seq x y z
N VAL A 1 -27.89 -0.28 -16.60
CA VAL A 1 -26.72 0.56 -16.26
C VAL A 1 -26.42 1.38 -17.48
N HIS A 2 -26.68 2.68 -17.42
CA HIS A 2 -26.40 3.59 -18.52
C HIS A 2 -24.99 4.18 -18.36
N GLU A 3 -24.33 4.47 -19.46
CA GLU A 3 -23.02 5.10 -19.45
C GLU A 3 -23.11 6.50 -18.82
N GLY A 4 -22.29 6.77 -17.79
CA GLY A 4 -22.34 8.03 -17.05
C GLY A 4 -23.20 8.03 -15.78
N GLU A 5 -23.68 6.88 -15.31
CA GLU A 5 -24.35 6.78 -14.00
C GLU A 5 -23.36 6.51 -12.85
N SER A 6 -23.67 7.01 -11.66
CA SER A 6 -22.91 6.66 -10.44
C SER A 6 -23.32 5.27 -9.95
N VAL A 7 -22.35 4.44 -9.57
CA VAL A 7 -22.57 3.06 -9.14
C VAL A 7 -22.03 2.84 -7.74
N ASN A 8 -22.84 2.27 -6.85
CA ASN A 8 -22.40 1.89 -5.51
C ASN A 8 -21.70 0.52 -5.53
N ILE A 9 -20.53 0.43 -4.91
CA ILE A 9 -19.80 -0.81 -4.67
C ILE A 9 -20.11 -1.24 -3.23
N SER A 10 -20.64 -2.45 -3.07
CA SER A 10 -20.96 -3.02 -1.76
C SER A 10 -20.14 -4.28 -1.47
N LYS A 11 -19.89 -4.53 -0.18
CA LYS A 11 -19.28 -5.74 0.35
C LYS A 11 -20.07 -6.18 1.57
N ARG A 12 -20.61 -7.40 1.56
CA ARG A 12 -21.44 -7.97 2.63
C ARG A 12 -22.64 -7.06 3.00
N GLY A 13 -23.35 -6.57 1.98
CA GLY A 13 -24.51 -5.69 2.16
C GLY A 13 -24.20 -4.25 2.60
N LYS A 14 -22.92 -3.92 2.86
CA LYS A 14 -22.50 -2.55 3.22
C LYS A 14 -21.86 -1.87 2.01
N ILE A 15 -22.25 -0.63 1.73
CA ILE A 15 -21.61 0.19 0.70
C ILE A 15 -20.19 0.56 1.18
N ILE A 16 -19.18 0.25 0.38
CA ILE A 16 -17.77 0.52 0.69
C ILE A 16 -17.17 1.61 -0.20
N ALA A 17 -17.75 1.84 -1.38
CA ALA A 17 -17.31 2.87 -2.31
C ALA A 17 -18.43 3.25 -3.28
N ARG A 18 -18.24 4.37 -3.98
CA ARG A 18 -19.11 4.81 -5.08
C ARG A 18 -18.24 5.22 -6.26
N LEU A 19 -18.48 4.61 -7.42
CA LEU A 19 -17.96 5.06 -8.69
C LEU A 19 -18.84 6.22 -9.16
N VAL A 20 -18.21 7.33 -9.54
CA VAL A 20 -18.87 8.49 -10.11
C VAL A 20 -18.28 8.75 -11.50
N PRO A 21 -19.06 9.30 -12.44
CA PRO A 21 -18.55 9.69 -13.74
C PRO A 21 -17.36 10.64 -13.59
N ALA A 22 -16.37 10.49 -14.48
CA ALA A 22 -15.23 11.39 -14.52
C ALA A 22 -15.67 12.76 -15.04
N SER A 23 -16.18 13.62 -14.17
CA SER A 23 -16.43 15.02 -14.49
C SER A 23 -15.08 15.71 -14.65
N GLY A 24 -14.82 16.34 -15.80
CA GLY A 24 -13.57 17.08 -16.09
C GLY A 24 -13.26 18.26 -15.16
N GLY A 25 -14.13 18.50 -14.15
CA GLY A 25 -13.97 19.48 -13.09
C GLY A 25 -14.13 18.88 -11.71
N ALA A 26 -13.65 17.65 -11.47
CA ALA A 26 -13.49 17.17 -10.09
C ALA A 26 -12.61 18.19 -9.35
N GLU A 27 -13.24 19.00 -8.48
CA GLU A 27 -12.54 19.90 -7.57
C GLU A 27 -11.35 19.14 -7.01
N ALA A 28 -10.16 19.74 -7.14
CA ALA A 28 -8.92 19.13 -6.75
C ALA A 28 -8.97 18.85 -5.24
N ARG A 29 -9.54 17.70 -4.86
CA ARG A 29 -9.49 17.20 -3.49
C ARG A 29 -8.02 17.32 -3.09
N PRO A 30 -7.70 17.98 -1.97
CA PRO A 30 -6.32 18.22 -1.61
C PRO A 30 -5.59 16.88 -1.67
N ARG A 31 -4.61 16.78 -2.57
CA ARG A 31 -3.81 15.57 -2.70
C ARG A 31 -3.24 15.31 -1.32
N ARG A 32 -3.49 14.12 -0.79
CA ARG A 32 -2.84 13.72 0.46
C ARG A 32 -1.34 13.86 0.25
N ALA A 33 -0.66 14.47 1.22
CA ALA A 33 0.79 14.55 1.20
C ALA A 33 1.34 13.12 1.02
N LYS A 34 2.18 12.93 0.01
CA LYS A 34 2.90 11.67 -0.14
C LYS A 34 3.83 11.53 1.05
N VAL A 35 3.85 10.35 1.64
CA VAL A 35 4.89 10.01 2.63
C VAL A 35 6.25 10.00 1.95
N ASP A 36 7.26 10.52 2.64
CA ASP A 36 8.64 10.39 2.18
C ASP A 36 9.15 8.98 2.47
N ILE A 37 8.98 8.10 1.48
CA ILE A 37 9.42 6.71 1.54
C ILE A 37 10.94 6.64 1.73
N MET A 38 11.69 7.54 1.10
CA MET A 38 13.15 7.53 1.18
C MET A 38 13.65 7.95 2.57
N ALA A 39 12.98 8.91 3.21
CA ALA A 39 13.27 9.26 4.61
C ALA A 39 13.03 8.08 5.55
N ARG A 40 11.89 7.38 5.40
CA ARG A 40 11.57 6.19 6.22
C ARG A 40 12.60 5.07 6.03
N LEU A 41 12.99 4.80 4.79
CA LEU A 41 14.00 3.78 4.48
C LEU A 41 15.36 4.14 5.11
N ARG A 42 15.77 5.41 5.03
CA ARG A 42 17.01 5.88 5.69
C ARG A 42 16.93 5.81 7.21
N GLU A 43 15.79 6.14 7.81
CA GLU A 43 15.59 6.03 9.26
C GLU A 43 15.66 4.57 9.73
N THR A 44 15.03 3.66 8.99
CA THR A 44 14.89 2.26 9.37
C THR A 44 16.18 1.47 9.11
N TRP A 45 16.76 1.64 7.92
CA TRP A 45 17.87 0.84 7.42
C TRP A 45 19.16 1.64 7.29
N GLY A 46 19.08 2.93 7.00
CA GLY A 46 20.23 3.82 6.89
C GLY A 46 21.29 3.28 5.93
N GLY A 47 22.51 3.14 6.45
CA GLY A 47 23.65 2.51 5.75
C GLY A 47 23.98 1.11 6.25
N ARG A 48 23.03 0.38 6.85
CA ARG A 48 23.28 -0.99 7.33
C ARG A 48 23.71 -1.89 6.17
N VAL A 49 24.83 -2.58 6.36
CA VAL A 49 25.34 -3.62 5.48
C VAL A 49 25.53 -4.87 6.32
N PHE A 50 24.95 -5.99 5.88
CA PHE A 50 25.03 -7.26 6.58
C PHE A 50 26.21 -8.09 6.06
N THR A 51 26.91 -8.77 6.96
CA THR A 51 27.93 -9.75 6.57
C THR A 51 27.28 -11.02 6.02
N PRO A 52 28.02 -11.84 5.25
CA PRO A 52 27.51 -13.12 4.76
C PRO A 52 26.95 -14.02 5.87
N GLU A 53 27.59 -14.03 7.04
CA GLU A 53 27.17 -14.85 8.19
C GLU A 53 25.85 -14.35 8.78
N GLN A 54 25.66 -13.03 8.87
CA GLN A 54 24.41 -12.44 9.32
C GLN A 54 23.27 -12.76 8.34
N VAL A 55 23.55 -12.70 7.03
CA VAL A 55 22.58 -13.09 6.00
C VAL A 55 22.22 -14.57 6.13
N ALA A 56 23.20 -15.46 6.35
CA ALA A 56 22.96 -16.88 6.53
C ALA A 56 22.09 -17.16 7.77
N ALA A 57 22.34 -16.46 8.88
CA ALA A 57 21.54 -16.57 10.09
C ALA A 57 20.09 -16.11 9.88
N MET A 58 19.88 -14.98 9.18
CA MET A 58 18.53 -14.50 8.85
C MET A 58 17.77 -15.49 7.94
N ARG A 59 18.46 -16.10 6.96
CA ARG A 59 17.86 -17.13 6.10
C ARG A 59 17.49 -18.40 6.87
N ALA A 60 18.33 -18.80 7.82
CA ALA A 60 18.03 -19.95 8.66
C ALA A 60 16.79 -19.69 9.54
N ASP A 61 16.66 -18.47 10.08
CA ASP A 61 15.48 -18.06 10.87
C ASP A 61 14.19 -18.03 10.03
N GLU A 62 14.24 -17.46 8.82
CA GLU A 62 13.11 -17.46 7.86
C GLU A 62 12.63 -18.88 7.52
N LEU A 63 13.54 -19.85 7.42
CA LEU A 63 13.24 -21.25 7.07
C LEU A 63 12.87 -22.10 8.30
N ALA A 64 13.27 -21.68 9.50
CA ALA A 64 12.96 -22.39 10.74
C ALA A 64 11.48 -22.22 11.15
N GLN A 65 10.80 -21.19 10.61
CA GLN A 65 9.36 -21.01 10.77
C GLN A 65 8.62 -21.65 9.60
N ASP A 66 8.04 -22.83 9.82
CA ASP A 66 6.90 -23.31 9.04
C ASP A 66 5.80 -22.27 9.23
N LEU A 67 5.51 -21.47 8.20
CA LEU A 67 4.38 -20.55 8.19
C LEU A 67 3.12 -21.41 8.18
N GLY A 68 2.65 -21.76 9.38
CA GLY A 68 1.50 -22.65 9.62
C GLY A 68 0.24 -22.25 8.88
#